data_AF-A0A8B9KL23-F1
#
_entry.id   AF-A0A8B9KL23-F1
#
_cell.length_a   1.000
_cell.length_b   1.000
_cell.length_c   1.000
_cell.angle_alpha   90.00
_cell.angle_beta   90.00
_cell.angle_gamma   90.00
#
_symmetry.space_group_name_H-M   'P 1'
#
loop_
_entity.id
_entity.type
_entity.pdbx_description
1 polymer ?
#
loop_
_entity_poly.entity_id
_entity_poly.type
_entity_poly.pdbx_seq_one_letter_code
_entity_poly.pdbx_strand_id
1 'polypeptide(L)'
;MSSTRTLFLVSSCLALTLISLTLVLKKWHLGLREEGGGDDGPDADLKLDLTSEKLIQQLRERQQELLPFYLNSTGDQTGNETLNEEVLGSEQGIGCSDLSGMTVVDLLGSGYTKTVLKVLTQQGSAVALKSVNEQGSDMRTCLEDFRDPQGCQELVSFKLRKEVILLQRLKHPNIVEVRAGKNEKSTLVSESVSLILLFIGLCLSKMNINVNVLIWGEKFKSVCLGLVRLLQYLSRSPLGSVALLDFQPRQFITVSGELKLTDLDDAVVREPSCRIDSDCLLQFPLRNFTLPCSSSGVCEGLNQLRNLYNAYRYFFIYLLPHQAPALLKPLVEEIMNTTGELKKNVEETLEDFEKVLHEYKSGLHLQNLQGVKTAGDMDYRCWPSYEQQACVLSVHNALEAAHICSSHPQCTSFSLSRQRTWTANFGFDNLKLSK
;
A
#
# COMPACT_ATOMS: atom_id res chain seq x y z
N MET A 1 -23.18 40.53 -50.57
CA MET A 1 -22.58 41.15 -49.37
C MET A 1 -22.30 40.11 -48.26
N SER A 2 -21.60 39.01 -48.56
CA SER A 2 -21.30 37.96 -47.55
C SER A 2 -19.82 37.53 -47.53
N SER A 3 -19.11 37.63 -48.65
CA SER A 3 -17.70 37.16 -48.75
C SER A 3 -16.68 38.10 -48.08
N THR A 4 -16.91 39.42 -48.06
CA THR A 4 -15.95 40.38 -47.48
C THR A 4 -15.90 40.34 -45.96
N ARG A 5 -17.03 40.10 -45.27
CA ARG A 5 -17.06 40.02 -43.80
C ARG A 5 -16.29 38.81 -43.26
N THR A 6 -16.34 37.67 -43.96
CA THR A 6 -15.62 36.45 -43.58
C THR A 6 -14.11 36.64 -43.72
N LEU A 7 -13.65 37.36 -44.75
CA LEU A 7 -12.22 37.64 -44.95
C LEU A 7 -11.65 38.56 -43.87
N PHE A 8 -12.41 39.57 -43.43
CA PHE A 8 -12.02 40.46 -42.33
C PHE A 8 -11.97 39.74 -40.97
N LEU A 9 -12.91 38.83 -40.72
CA LEU A 9 -12.91 38.03 -39.48
C LEU A 9 -11.73 37.05 -39.42
N VAL A 10 -11.41 36.38 -40.53
CA VAL A 10 -10.26 35.46 -40.59
C VAL A 10 -8.93 36.21 -40.47
N SER A 11 -8.81 37.38 -41.11
CA SER A 11 -7.61 38.23 -40.99
C SER A 11 -7.43 38.78 -39.57
N SER A 12 -8.52 39.11 -38.88
CA SER A 12 -8.47 39.60 -37.48
C SER A 12 -8.06 38.49 -36.50
N CYS A 13 -8.59 37.27 -36.68
CA CYS A 13 -8.18 36.11 -35.87
C CYS A 13 -6.71 35.70 -36.11
N LEU A 14 -6.22 35.78 -37.34
CA LEU A 14 -4.80 35.55 -37.65
C LEU A 14 -3.89 36.62 -37.03
N ALA A 15 -4.30 37.89 -37.05
CA ALA A 15 -3.55 38.95 -36.39
C ALA A 15 -3.49 38.76 -34.87
N LEU A 16 -4.61 38.39 -34.23
CA LEU A 16 -4.68 38.16 -32.79
C LEU A 16 -3.86 36.94 -32.34
N THR A 17 -3.84 35.87 -33.14
CA THR A 17 -3.02 34.68 -32.86
C THR A 17 -1.53 34.98 -33.03
N LEU A 18 -1.13 35.78 -34.03
CA LEU A 18 0.26 36.23 -34.19
C LEU A 18 0.71 37.18 -33.07
N ILE A 19 -0.17 38.07 -32.60
CA ILE A 19 0.11 38.94 -31.44
C ILE A 19 0.23 38.11 -30.15
N SER A 20 -0.64 37.11 -29.96
CA SER A 20 -0.53 36.19 -28.82
C SER A 20 0.76 35.36 -28.87
N LEU A 21 1.14 34.84 -30.04
CA LEU A 21 2.35 34.05 -30.21
C LEU A 21 3.62 34.90 -30.00
N THR A 22 3.62 36.15 -30.47
CA THR A 22 4.74 37.08 -30.24
C THR A 22 4.83 37.51 -28.79
N LEU A 23 3.72 37.68 -28.07
CA LEU A 23 3.72 37.93 -26.62
C LEU A 23 4.22 36.71 -25.82
N VAL A 24 3.82 35.50 -26.21
CA VAL A 24 4.31 34.26 -25.58
C VAL A 24 5.79 34.04 -25.87
N LEU A 25 6.25 34.24 -27.10
CA LEU A 25 7.66 34.15 -27.48
C LEU A 25 8.51 35.25 -26.83
N LYS A 26 7.98 36.47 -26.67
CA LYS A 26 8.68 37.56 -25.97
C LYS A 26 8.75 37.29 -24.46
N LYS A 27 7.72 36.69 -23.87
CA LYS A 27 7.71 36.24 -22.45
C LYS A 27 8.63 35.04 -22.23
N TRP A 28 8.78 34.16 -23.24
CA TRP A 28 9.76 33.07 -23.23
C TRP A 28 11.21 33.56 -23.42
N HIS A 29 11.45 34.51 -24.33
CA HIS A 29 12.77 35.09 -24.54
C HIS A 29 13.22 36.05 -23.42
N LEU A 30 12.28 36.70 -22.71
CA LEU A 30 12.58 37.46 -21.48
C LEU A 30 12.74 36.57 -20.25
N GLY A 31 12.22 35.35 -20.25
CA GLY A 31 12.42 34.37 -19.17
C GLY A 31 13.73 33.58 -19.25
N LEU A 32 14.53 33.77 -20.31
CA LEU A 32 15.81 33.07 -20.53
C LEU A 32 17.01 34.03 -20.66
N ARG A 33 16.87 35.28 -20.19
CA ARG A 33 17.98 36.24 -20.10
C ARG A 33 17.93 37.03 -18.79
N GLU A 34 17.97 36.31 -17.68
CA GLU A 34 18.55 36.79 -16.43
C GLU A 34 19.73 35.89 -16.09
N GLU A 35 20.87 36.13 -16.75
CA GLU A 35 22.17 35.87 -16.13
C GLU A 35 22.86 37.21 -15.89
N GLY A 36 23.46 37.33 -14.71
CA GLY A 36 24.72 38.04 -14.55
C GLY A 36 24.61 39.55 -14.43
N GLY A 37 24.12 40.02 -13.29
CA GLY A 37 24.33 41.38 -12.82
C GLY A 37 24.39 41.37 -11.30
N GLY A 38 25.61 41.26 -10.75
CA GLY A 38 25.83 41.21 -9.31
C GLY A 38 25.29 42.46 -8.63
N ASP A 39 24.39 42.23 -7.68
CA ASP A 39 24.13 43.10 -6.55
C ASP A 39 23.99 42.16 -5.34
N ASP A 40 25.14 41.80 -4.75
CA ASP A 40 25.22 41.13 -3.45
C ASP A 40 24.76 42.12 -2.38
N GLY A 41 23.45 42.30 -2.29
CA GLY A 41 22.80 43.06 -1.25
C GLY A 41 22.52 42.19 -0.02
N PRO A 42 22.51 42.77 1.20
CA PRO A 42 22.27 42.04 2.46
C PRO A 42 20.91 41.32 2.55
N ASP A 43 19.99 41.59 1.63
CA ASP A 43 18.68 40.93 1.53
C ASP A 43 18.75 39.49 0.97
N ALA A 44 19.74 39.16 0.14
CA ALA A 44 19.90 37.80 -0.39
C ALA A 44 20.39 36.85 0.69
N ASP A 45 21.37 37.29 1.49
CA ASP A 45 21.90 36.54 2.62
C ASP A 45 20.86 36.37 3.74
N LEU A 46 20.10 37.42 4.07
CA LEU A 46 19.03 37.35 5.06
C LEU A 46 17.91 36.37 4.64
N LYS A 47 17.58 36.34 3.34
CA LYS A 47 16.58 35.40 2.80
C LYS A 47 17.09 33.96 2.81
N LEU A 48 18.36 33.74 2.51
CA LEU A 48 18.99 32.42 2.57
C LEU A 48 19.02 31.88 4.02
N ASP A 49 19.33 32.75 4.98
CA ASP A 49 19.35 32.43 6.41
C ASP A 49 17.96 32.05 6.93
N LEU A 50 16.93 32.83 6.58
CA LEU A 50 15.52 32.52 6.90
C LEU A 50 15.04 31.19 6.29
N THR A 51 15.45 30.85 5.07
CA THR A 51 15.12 29.55 4.46
C THR A 51 15.81 28.39 5.17
N SER A 52 17.06 28.59 5.61
CA SER A 52 17.84 27.60 6.36
C SER A 52 17.21 27.34 7.74
N GLU A 53 16.85 28.40 8.48
CA GLU A 53 16.17 28.26 9.78
C GLU A 53 14.84 27.49 9.67
N LYS A 54 14.05 27.77 8.63
CA LYS A 54 12.78 27.09 8.39
C LYS A 54 12.98 25.60 8.07
N LEU A 55 14.01 25.24 7.31
CA LEU A 55 14.36 23.85 7.03
C LEU A 55 14.78 23.11 8.30
N ILE A 56 15.66 23.72 9.11
CA ILE A 56 16.08 23.18 10.41
C ILE A 56 14.89 22.95 11.33
N GLN A 57 13.94 23.89 11.35
CA GLN A 57 12.72 23.77 12.13
C GLN A 57 11.86 22.59 11.66
N GLN A 58 11.68 22.40 10.34
CA GLN A 58 10.94 21.24 9.81
C GLN A 58 11.63 19.91 10.13
N LEU A 59 12.95 19.84 10.01
CA LEU A 59 13.73 18.65 10.37
C LEU A 59 13.52 18.30 11.85
N ARG A 60 13.57 19.29 12.74
CA ARG A 60 13.31 19.11 14.18
C ARG A 60 11.90 18.62 14.46
N GLU A 61 10.89 19.18 13.79
CA GLU A 61 9.50 18.74 13.91
C GLU A 61 9.31 17.29 13.47
N ARG A 62 9.94 16.87 12.35
CA ARG A 62 9.88 15.48 11.89
C ARG A 62 10.60 14.52 12.83
N GLN A 63 11.71 14.94 13.42
CA GLN A 63 12.40 14.16 14.43
C GLN A 63 11.54 13.95 15.68
N GLN A 64 10.83 14.99 16.13
CA GLN A 64 9.88 14.89 17.25
C GLN A 64 8.70 13.98 16.93
N GLU A 65 8.22 13.96 15.68
CA GLU A 65 7.16 13.04 15.24
C GLU A 65 7.59 11.56 15.35
N LEU A 66 8.87 11.26 15.10
CA LEU A 66 9.38 9.89 15.18
C LEU A 66 9.68 9.42 16.61
N LEU A 67 9.98 10.35 17.52
CA LEU A 67 10.42 10.05 18.88
C LEU A 67 9.49 9.08 19.65
N PRO A 68 8.16 9.20 19.62
CA PRO A 68 7.25 8.29 20.30
C PRO A 68 7.35 6.84 19.83
N PHE A 69 7.87 6.59 18.62
CA PHE A 69 8.03 5.24 18.09
C PHE A 69 9.34 4.58 18.49
N TYR A 70 10.33 5.37 18.97
CA TYR A 70 11.60 4.86 19.48
C TYR A 70 11.54 4.52 20.97
N LEU A 71 10.88 5.36 21.76
CA LEU A 71 10.76 5.18 23.20
C LEU A 71 9.97 3.90 23.52
N ASN A 72 10.63 2.94 24.17
CA ASN A 72 9.99 1.73 24.67
C ASN A 72 8.92 2.09 25.71
N SER A 73 7.76 1.44 25.65
CA SER A 73 6.74 1.43 26.72
C SER A 73 7.23 0.68 27.97
N THR A 74 8.44 0.96 28.43
CA THR A 74 8.91 0.61 29.77
C THR A 74 9.08 1.93 30.50
N GLY A 75 8.12 2.24 31.36
CA GLY A 75 8.18 3.41 32.22
C GLY A 75 9.42 3.31 33.09
N ASP A 76 10.44 4.11 32.77
CA ASP A 76 11.43 4.51 33.75
C ASP A 76 11.66 6.01 33.61
N GLN A 77 11.09 6.75 34.55
CA GLN A 77 11.30 8.17 34.71
C GLN A 77 12.61 8.36 35.47
N THR A 78 13.74 8.45 34.77
CA THR A 78 14.91 9.16 35.30
C THR A 78 15.71 9.79 34.17
N GLY A 79 15.90 11.11 34.28
CA GLY A 79 16.46 11.95 33.23
C GLY A 79 17.96 11.75 33.00
N ASN A 80 18.31 11.64 31.72
CA ASN A 80 19.41 12.32 31.03
C ASN A 80 19.37 11.81 29.59
N GLU A 81 18.62 12.49 28.73
CA GLU A 81 18.40 12.09 27.34
C GLU A 81 19.60 12.47 26.46
N THR A 82 20.67 11.69 26.54
CA THR A 82 21.43 11.39 25.33
C THR A 82 20.64 10.36 24.55
N LEU A 83 20.07 10.78 23.42
CA LEU A 83 19.38 9.92 22.45
C LEU A 83 20.36 8.87 21.94
N ASN A 84 20.44 7.71 22.59
CA ASN A 84 21.07 6.55 21.99
C ASN A 84 20.15 6.08 20.86
N GLU A 85 20.49 6.43 19.61
CA GLU A 85 19.97 5.87 18.36
C GLU A 85 20.29 4.35 18.20
N GLU A 86 20.45 3.62 19.30
CA GLU A 86 20.83 2.21 19.30
C GLU A 86 19.64 1.26 19.03
N VAL A 87 18.42 1.77 18.89
CA VAL A 87 17.23 0.92 18.62
C VAL A 87 17.15 0.46 17.16
N LEU A 88 18.02 0.95 16.26
CA LEU A 88 18.18 0.42 14.90
C LEU A 88 19.17 -0.76 14.82
N GLY A 89 19.61 -1.30 15.96
CA GLY A 89 20.57 -2.41 16.07
C GLY A 89 20.02 -3.61 16.83
N SER A 90 18.97 -4.26 16.30
CA SER A 90 18.66 -5.65 16.69
C SER A 90 19.48 -6.60 15.81
N GLU A 91 20.04 -7.65 16.41
CA GLU A 91 21.05 -8.62 15.90
C GLU A 91 20.70 -9.39 14.60
N GLN A 92 19.70 -8.94 13.82
CA GLN A 92 19.27 -9.51 12.54
C GLN A 92 19.18 -8.44 11.42
N GLY A 93 19.75 -7.25 11.62
CA GLY A 93 19.85 -6.18 10.62
C GLY A 93 20.84 -6.49 9.50
N ILE A 94 20.55 -5.99 8.29
CA ILE A 94 21.44 -6.09 7.14
C ILE A 94 22.47 -4.95 7.27
N GLY A 95 23.77 -5.26 7.30
CA GLY A 95 24.82 -4.24 7.42
C GLY A 95 25.05 -3.46 6.12
N CYS A 96 25.75 -2.32 6.18
CA CYS A 96 26.13 -1.56 4.96
C CYS A 96 26.91 -2.42 3.95
N SER A 97 27.71 -3.35 4.47
CA SER A 97 28.49 -4.32 3.68
C SER A 97 27.60 -5.22 2.82
N ASP A 98 26.44 -5.60 3.34
CA ASP A 98 25.50 -6.49 2.66
C ASP A 98 24.75 -5.76 1.53
N LEU A 99 24.53 -4.44 1.69
CA LEU A 99 23.98 -3.57 0.65
C LEU A 99 24.92 -3.41 -0.55
N SER A 100 26.23 -3.33 -0.30
CA SER A 100 27.25 -3.14 -1.34
C SER A 100 27.36 -4.32 -2.33
N GLY A 101 26.91 -5.51 -1.94
CA GLY A 101 26.90 -6.69 -2.79
C GLY A 101 25.59 -6.95 -3.54
N MET A 102 24.63 -6.01 -3.47
CA MET A 102 23.34 -6.19 -4.15
C MET A 102 23.41 -5.77 -5.61
N THR A 103 22.81 -6.57 -6.48
CA THR A 103 22.73 -6.25 -7.92
C THR A 103 21.32 -5.79 -8.26
N VAL A 104 21.19 -4.60 -8.85
CA VAL A 104 19.90 -4.09 -9.35
C VAL A 104 19.46 -4.89 -10.56
N VAL A 105 18.24 -5.42 -10.51
CA VAL A 105 17.64 -6.24 -11.57
C VAL A 105 16.59 -5.46 -12.36
N ASP A 106 15.72 -4.71 -11.67
CA ASP A 106 14.59 -4.04 -12.33
C ASP A 106 14.08 -2.84 -11.51
N LEU A 107 13.38 -1.91 -12.16
CA LEU A 107 12.63 -0.84 -11.51
C LEU A 107 11.18 -1.30 -11.29
N LEU A 108 10.80 -1.51 -10.03
CA LEU A 108 9.45 -1.95 -9.67
C LEU A 108 8.46 -0.79 -9.62
N GLY A 109 8.90 0.41 -9.23
CA GLY A 109 8.06 1.59 -9.18
C GLY A 109 8.80 2.86 -8.79
N SER A 110 8.20 4.01 -9.10
CA SER A 110 8.70 5.33 -8.71
C SER A 110 7.49 6.19 -8.34
N GLY A 111 7.53 6.80 -7.15
CA GLY A 111 6.47 7.64 -6.60
C GLY A 111 6.93 9.05 -6.28
N TYR A 112 6.10 9.77 -5.51
CA TYR A 112 6.37 11.14 -5.09
C TYR A 112 7.60 11.24 -4.18
N THR A 113 7.72 10.29 -3.25
CA THR A 113 8.77 10.26 -2.23
C THR A 113 9.84 9.23 -2.51
N LYS A 114 9.46 8.08 -3.09
CA LYS A 114 10.26 6.85 -3.07
C LYS A 114 10.38 6.16 -4.41
N THR A 115 11.53 5.55 -4.64
CA THR A 115 11.82 4.66 -5.76
C THR A 115 11.96 3.25 -5.25
N VAL A 116 11.39 2.27 -5.96
CA VAL A 116 11.40 0.86 -5.58
C VAL A 116 12.10 0.06 -6.66
N LEU A 117 13.23 -0.55 -6.32
CA LEU A 117 14.03 -1.39 -7.21
C LEU A 117 13.92 -2.86 -6.80
N LYS A 118 13.96 -3.77 -7.76
CA LYS A 118 14.20 -5.19 -7.51
C LYS A 118 15.70 -5.40 -7.48
N VAL A 119 16.22 -5.97 -6.40
CA VAL A 119 17.64 -6.30 -6.29
C VAL A 119 17.84 -7.76 -5.90
N LEU A 120 18.98 -8.33 -6.28
CA LEU A 120 19.42 -9.65 -5.85
C LEU A 120 20.47 -9.49 -4.76
N THR A 121 20.27 -10.19 -3.64
CA THR A 121 21.27 -10.30 -2.59
C THR A 121 22.45 -11.16 -3.03
N GLN A 122 23.56 -11.12 -2.30
CA GLN A 122 24.70 -12.02 -2.53
C GLN A 122 24.31 -13.51 -2.49
N GLN A 123 23.29 -13.87 -1.69
CA GLN A 123 22.76 -15.23 -1.62
C GLN A 123 21.77 -15.56 -2.76
N GLY A 124 21.60 -14.68 -3.76
CA GLY A 124 20.71 -14.87 -4.90
C GLY A 124 19.22 -14.67 -4.60
N SER A 125 18.86 -14.17 -3.41
CA SER A 125 17.47 -13.89 -3.05
C SER A 125 17.03 -12.56 -3.67
N ALA A 126 15.85 -12.54 -4.30
CA ALA A 126 15.27 -11.30 -4.83
C ALA A 126 14.54 -10.54 -3.71
N VAL A 127 14.82 -9.24 -3.59
CA VAL A 127 14.27 -8.34 -2.57
C VAL A 127 13.91 -6.99 -3.18
N ALA A 128 12.95 -6.27 -2.58
CA ALA A 128 12.58 -4.93 -2.99
C ALA A 128 13.37 -3.88 -2.18
N LEU A 129 13.93 -2.94 -2.91
CA LEU A 129 14.81 -1.89 -2.44
C LEU A 129 14.08 -0.53 -2.60
N LYS A 130 13.50 0.00 -1.51
CA LYS A 130 12.89 1.34 -1.44
C LYS A 130 13.91 2.42 -1.04
N SER A 131 14.20 3.39 -1.90
CA SER A 131 15.05 4.55 -1.61
C SER A 131 14.27 5.86 -1.75
N VAL A 132 14.84 6.97 -1.26
CA VAL A 132 14.34 8.31 -1.63
C VAL A 132 14.39 8.46 -3.16
N ASN A 133 13.34 9.04 -3.73
CA ASN A 133 13.30 9.41 -5.13
C ASN A 133 13.85 10.83 -5.29
N GLU A 134 15.09 10.95 -5.74
CA GLU A 134 15.74 12.24 -5.98
C GLU A 134 15.03 13.09 -7.05
N GLN A 135 14.31 12.45 -7.96
CA GLN A 135 13.50 13.12 -9.01
C GLN A 135 12.02 13.24 -8.62
N GLY A 136 11.69 12.83 -7.38
CA GLY A 136 10.33 12.82 -6.85
C GLY A 136 9.77 14.22 -6.62
N SER A 137 8.45 14.32 -6.48
CA SER A 137 7.79 15.61 -6.22
C SER A 137 8.22 16.19 -4.88
N ASP A 138 8.34 15.36 -3.83
CA ASP A 138 8.71 15.83 -2.50
C ASP A 138 10.12 16.43 -2.50
N MET A 139 11.05 15.77 -3.20
CA MET A 139 12.41 16.28 -3.37
C MET A 139 12.42 17.58 -4.18
N ARG A 140 11.68 17.62 -5.30
CA ARG A 140 11.61 18.81 -6.15
C ARG A 140 11.03 20.01 -5.41
N THR A 141 9.90 19.84 -4.72
CA THR A 141 9.24 20.90 -3.95
C THR A 141 10.14 21.37 -2.80
N CYS A 142 10.82 20.46 -2.11
CA CYS A 142 11.76 20.85 -1.06
C CYS A 142 12.94 21.67 -1.63
N LEU A 143 13.52 21.24 -2.75
CA LEU A 143 14.61 21.95 -3.42
C LEU A 143 14.19 23.33 -3.93
N GLU A 144 12.95 23.46 -4.42
CA GLU A 144 12.36 24.73 -4.82
C GLU A 144 12.22 25.69 -3.62
N ASP A 145 11.82 25.17 -2.45
CA ASP A 145 11.59 25.96 -1.24
C ASP A 145 12.89 26.35 -0.50
N PHE A 146 13.85 25.44 -0.41
CA PHE A 146 15.00 25.57 0.50
C PHE A 146 16.36 25.64 -0.18
N ARG A 147 16.46 25.16 -1.44
CA ARG A 147 17.73 25.11 -2.21
C ARG A 147 18.89 24.38 -1.49
N ASP A 148 18.56 23.50 -0.55
CA ASP A 148 19.52 22.66 0.17
C ASP A 148 19.28 21.19 -0.20
N PRO A 149 20.06 20.60 -1.12
CA PRO A 149 19.92 19.21 -1.50
C PRO A 149 20.09 18.23 -0.35
N GLN A 150 20.99 18.51 0.59
CA GLN A 150 21.29 17.59 1.68
C GLN A 150 20.18 17.62 2.73
N GLY A 151 19.80 18.81 3.20
CA GLY A 151 18.71 18.95 4.16
C GLY A 151 17.37 18.50 3.57
N CYS A 152 17.15 18.67 2.27
CA CYS A 152 15.98 18.11 1.59
C CYS A 152 15.99 16.58 1.50
N GLN A 153 17.14 15.98 1.19
CA GLN A 153 17.27 14.52 1.22
C GLN A 153 16.95 13.99 2.61
N GLU A 154 17.49 14.62 3.65
CA GLU A 154 17.24 14.25 5.05
C GLU A 154 15.76 14.40 5.40
N LEU A 155 15.14 15.54 5.07
CA LEU A 155 13.74 15.83 5.33
C LEU A 155 12.81 14.80 4.67
N VAL A 156 13.06 14.46 3.40
CA VAL A 156 12.28 13.46 2.66
C VAL A 156 12.50 12.06 3.22
N SER A 157 13.71 11.76 3.73
CA SER A 157 14.04 10.46 4.33
C SER A 157 13.19 10.13 5.56
N PHE A 158 12.65 11.14 6.28
CA PHE A 158 11.79 10.92 7.45
C PHE A 158 10.54 10.10 7.13
N LYS A 159 9.97 10.24 5.93
CA LYS A 159 8.83 9.41 5.49
C LYS A 159 9.22 7.93 5.42
N LEU A 160 10.40 7.62 4.86
CA LEU A 160 10.91 6.25 4.80
C LEU A 160 11.28 5.72 6.18
N ARG A 161 11.89 6.55 7.05
CA ARG A 161 12.21 6.17 8.44
C ARG A 161 10.94 5.81 9.22
N LYS A 162 9.90 6.65 9.11
CA LYS A 162 8.58 6.38 9.70
C LYS A 162 8.01 5.04 9.24
N GLU A 163 8.02 4.81 7.93
CA GLU A 163 7.56 3.56 7.32
C GLU A 163 8.31 2.35 7.89
N VAL A 164 9.65 2.41 7.97
CA VAL A 164 10.48 1.33 8.51
C VAL A 164 10.18 1.04 9.98
N ILE A 165 10.11 2.07 10.82
CA ILE A 165 9.82 1.89 12.24
C ILE A 165 8.44 1.24 12.42
N LEU A 166 7.43 1.71 11.67
CA LEU A 166 6.08 1.15 11.73
C LEU A 166 6.05 -0.31 11.25
N LEU A 167 6.73 -0.67 10.16
CA LEU A 167 6.81 -2.05 9.67
C LEU A 167 7.64 -2.98 10.59
N GLN A 168 8.59 -2.42 11.34
CA GLN A 168 9.31 -3.15 12.37
C GLN A 168 8.45 -3.41 13.61
N ARG A 169 7.64 -2.43 14.03
CA ARG A 169 6.80 -2.53 15.24
C ARG A 169 5.47 -3.24 15.00
N LEU A 170 4.89 -3.13 13.80
CA LEU A 170 3.63 -3.76 13.42
C LEU A 170 3.88 -5.12 12.78
N LYS A 171 3.82 -6.19 13.58
CA LYS A 171 4.02 -7.56 13.12
C LYS A 171 2.68 -8.27 12.92
N HIS A 172 2.32 -8.49 11.66
CA HIS A 172 1.10 -9.20 11.28
C HIS A 172 1.30 -9.98 9.97
N PRO A 173 0.65 -11.15 9.77
CA PRO A 173 0.79 -11.93 8.52
C PRO A 173 0.46 -11.17 7.25
N ASN A 174 -0.47 -10.21 7.31
CA ASN A 174 -0.85 -9.33 6.19
C ASN A 174 -0.11 -7.98 6.19
N ILE A 175 1.00 -7.85 6.92
CA ILE A 175 1.96 -6.74 6.84
C ILE A 175 3.29 -7.30 6.34
N VAL A 176 4.01 -6.47 5.61
CA VAL A 176 5.38 -6.76 5.24
C VAL A 176 6.38 -6.58 6.41
N GLU A 177 6.96 -7.69 6.91
CA GLU A 177 8.26 -7.83 7.62
C GLU A 177 9.55 -7.18 7.02
N VAL A 178 9.89 -5.95 7.43
CA VAL A 178 11.11 -5.21 7.05
C VAL A 178 12.43 -5.77 7.58
N ARG A 179 13.51 -5.66 6.78
CA ARG A 179 14.91 -5.75 7.23
C ARG A 179 15.60 -4.41 7.00
N ALA A 180 15.96 -3.70 8.06
CA ALA A 180 16.63 -2.41 7.94
C ALA A 180 18.15 -2.57 7.85
N GLY A 181 18.80 -1.68 7.11
CA GLY A 181 20.24 -1.50 7.08
C GLY A 181 20.59 -0.03 6.90
N LYS A 182 21.53 0.49 7.68
CA LYS A 182 22.12 1.84 7.52
C LYS A 182 23.22 1.76 6.45
N ASN A 183 23.55 2.86 5.78
CA ASN A 183 24.76 2.99 4.99
C ASN A 183 25.62 4.09 5.62
N GLU A 184 26.75 3.73 6.22
CA GLU A 184 27.78 4.68 6.64
C GLU A 184 28.85 4.74 5.54
N LYS A 185 28.81 5.78 4.70
CA LYS A 185 30.00 6.17 3.94
C LYS A 185 30.38 7.63 4.22
N SER A 186 31.59 7.72 4.78
CA SER A 186 32.56 8.81 4.86
C SER A 186 32.28 10.01 5.77
N THR A 187 33.20 10.13 6.74
CA THR A 187 33.67 11.33 7.44
C THR A 187 33.79 12.55 6.50
N LEU A 188 32.73 13.35 6.44
CA LEU A 188 32.68 14.81 6.25
C LEU A 188 31.24 15.16 5.87
N VAL A 189 30.42 15.38 6.91
CA VAL A 189 29.09 16.01 6.86
C VAL A 189 28.19 15.56 5.70
N SER A 190 27.67 14.34 5.74
CA SER A 190 26.33 14.02 5.22
C SER A 190 25.99 12.56 5.55
N GLU A 191 25.18 12.35 6.60
CA GLU A 191 24.50 11.08 6.81
C GLU A 191 23.38 10.93 5.75
N SER A 192 23.74 10.60 4.52
CA SER A 192 22.75 10.23 3.50
C SER A 192 22.19 8.86 3.85
N VAL A 193 21.11 8.86 4.64
CA VAL A 193 20.39 7.64 5.05
C VAL A 193 19.72 7.01 3.82
N SER A 194 20.47 6.18 3.12
CA SER A 194 19.96 5.20 2.15
C SER A 194 19.47 3.98 2.92
N LEU A 195 18.32 4.12 3.59
CA LEU A 195 17.78 3.03 4.42
C LEU A 195 16.90 2.11 3.59
N ILE A 196 17.33 0.86 3.39
CA ILE A 196 16.54 -0.08 2.59
C ILE A 196 16.69 -1.53 3.06
N LEU A 197 15.56 -2.26 3.17
CA LEU A 197 15.30 -3.56 2.49
C LEU A 197 14.00 -4.27 2.90
N LEU A 198 13.29 -4.82 1.91
CA LEU A 198 12.14 -5.67 2.18
C LEU A 198 11.71 -6.73 1.13
N PHE A 199 11.40 -7.91 1.69
CA PHE A 199 10.74 -9.16 1.26
C PHE A 199 11.37 -10.15 0.30
N ILE A 200 11.52 -11.36 0.87
CA ILE A 200 11.47 -12.67 0.20
C ILE A 200 10.01 -12.98 -0.14
N GLY A 201 9.67 -12.88 -1.42
CA GLY A 201 8.40 -13.34 -1.92
C GLY A 201 8.22 -12.80 -3.32
N LEU A 202 8.10 -13.67 -4.32
CA LEU A 202 7.88 -13.29 -5.70
C LEU A 202 6.83 -12.17 -5.75
N CYS A 203 7.28 -10.96 -6.11
CA CYS A 203 6.40 -9.88 -6.52
C CYS A 203 5.76 -10.35 -7.82
N LEU A 204 4.65 -11.07 -7.71
CA LEU A 204 3.88 -11.49 -8.86
C LEU A 204 3.21 -10.25 -9.41
N SER A 205 3.92 -9.64 -10.35
CA SER A 205 3.42 -8.69 -11.35
C SER A 205 2.82 -7.40 -10.80
N LYS A 206 2.95 -6.33 -11.58
CA LYS A 206 2.03 -5.19 -11.53
C LYS A 206 0.63 -5.73 -11.31
N MET A 207 -0.01 -5.40 -10.19
CA MET A 207 -1.41 -5.69 -9.97
C MET A 207 -2.25 -4.84 -10.92
N ASN A 208 -2.33 -5.27 -12.19
CA ASN A 208 -3.65 -5.58 -12.69
C ASN A 208 -4.11 -6.74 -11.81
N ILE A 209 -4.87 -6.43 -10.76
CA ILE A 209 -5.71 -7.44 -10.15
C ILE A 209 -6.65 -7.86 -11.27
N ASN A 210 -6.23 -8.84 -12.07
CA ASN A 210 -7.18 -9.61 -12.84
C ASN A 210 -7.93 -10.43 -11.77
N VAL A 211 -8.84 -9.76 -11.06
CA VAL A 211 -9.81 -10.34 -10.12
C VAL A 211 -10.52 -11.51 -10.80
N ASN A 212 -10.62 -11.49 -12.12
CA ASN A 212 -11.14 -12.59 -12.92
C ASN A 212 -10.38 -13.92 -12.77
N VAL A 213 -9.13 -13.92 -12.26
CA VAL A 213 -8.34 -15.14 -12.03
C VAL A 213 -8.91 -15.85 -10.81
N LEU A 214 -8.75 -15.33 -9.60
CA LEU A 214 -8.92 -16.12 -8.37
C LEU A 214 -10.34 -16.74 -8.21
N ILE A 215 -10.40 -18.00 -7.76
CA ILE A 215 -11.66 -18.65 -7.32
C ILE A 215 -12.25 -17.82 -6.17
N TRP A 216 -13.58 -17.75 -6.06
CA TRP A 216 -14.25 -16.97 -5.02
C TRP A 216 -13.70 -17.24 -3.61
N GLY A 217 -13.40 -18.49 -3.26
CA GLY A 217 -12.80 -18.86 -1.98
C GLY A 217 -11.45 -18.19 -1.71
N GLU A 218 -10.57 -18.08 -2.71
CA GLU A 218 -9.27 -17.44 -2.60
C GLU A 218 -9.41 -15.90 -2.53
N LYS A 219 -10.35 -15.30 -3.28
CA LYS A 219 -10.70 -13.87 -3.15
C LYS A 219 -11.20 -13.55 -1.74
N PHE A 220 -12.12 -14.37 -1.25
CA PHE A 220 -12.74 -14.20 0.05
C PHE A 220 -11.70 -14.32 1.15
N LYS A 221 -10.92 -15.42 1.18
CA LYS A 221 -9.97 -15.68 2.26
C LYS A 221 -8.73 -14.78 2.18
N SER A 222 -8.01 -14.82 1.07
CA SER A 222 -6.66 -14.27 1.00
C SER A 222 -6.64 -12.76 0.79
N VAL A 223 -7.75 -12.18 0.34
CA VAL A 223 -7.91 -10.73 0.22
C VAL A 223 -8.86 -10.20 1.27
N CYS A 224 -10.13 -10.57 1.25
CA CYS A 224 -11.12 -9.88 2.09
C CYS A 224 -10.98 -10.24 3.58
N LEU A 225 -10.93 -11.52 3.94
CA LEU A 225 -10.76 -11.95 5.33
C LEU A 225 -9.38 -11.57 5.87
N GLY A 226 -8.31 -11.75 5.09
CA GLY A 226 -6.96 -11.27 5.43
C GLY A 226 -6.93 -9.77 5.72
N LEU A 227 -7.66 -8.97 4.93
CA LEU A 227 -7.80 -7.54 5.14
C LEU A 227 -8.56 -7.22 6.43
N VAL A 228 -9.71 -7.85 6.71
CA VAL A 228 -10.46 -7.59 7.95
C VAL A 228 -9.64 -7.97 9.20
N ARG A 229 -8.93 -9.10 9.17
CA ARG A 229 -8.00 -9.49 10.25
C ARG A 229 -6.88 -8.46 10.44
N LEU A 230 -6.32 -7.93 9.35
CA LEU A 230 -5.37 -6.83 9.41
C LEU A 230 -5.99 -5.59 10.06
N LEU A 231 -7.21 -5.21 9.68
CA LEU A 231 -7.87 -4.03 10.27
C LEU A 231 -8.13 -4.21 11.77
N GLN A 232 -8.48 -5.43 12.18
CA GLN A 232 -8.69 -5.78 13.57
C GLN A 232 -7.39 -5.69 14.38
N TYR A 233 -6.28 -6.15 13.80
CA TYR A 233 -4.96 -5.96 14.39
C TYR A 233 -4.59 -4.46 14.51
N LEU A 234 -4.87 -3.66 13.47
CA LEU A 234 -4.56 -2.23 13.47
C LEU A 234 -5.40 -1.44 14.49
N SER A 235 -6.65 -1.84 14.76
CA SER A 235 -7.48 -1.18 15.77
C SER A 235 -7.00 -1.43 17.20
N ARG A 236 -6.34 -2.57 17.44
CA ARG A 236 -5.80 -2.99 18.76
C ARG A 236 -4.27 -3.13 18.75
N SER A 237 -3.60 -2.36 17.90
CA SER A 237 -2.15 -2.41 17.75
C SER A 237 -1.44 -2.04 19.05
N PRO A 238 -0.25 -2.61 19.33
CA PRO A 238 0.54 -2.26 20.51
C PRO A 238 0.97 -0.78 20.55
N LEU A 239 0.93 -0.09 19.41
CA LEU A 239 1.21 1.35 19.32
C LEU A 239 -0.03 2.22 19.60
N GLY A 240 -1.21 1.62 19.70
CA GLY A 240 -2.52 2.27 19.68
C GLY A 240 -3.22 2.12 18.33
N SER A 241 -4.49 2.54 18.27
CA SER A 241 -5.35 2.45 17.07
C SER A 241 -4.69 3.14 15.87
N VAL A 242 -4.45 2.40 14.79
CA VAL A 242 -3.75 2.88 13.58
C VAL A 242 -4.75 3.21 12.48
N ALA A 243 -4.69 4.42 11.92
CA ALA A 243 -5.38 4.78 10.70
C ALA A 243 -4.42 4.83 9.50
N LEU A 244 -4.85 4.22 8.41
CA LEU A 244 -4.17 4.29 7.12
C LEU A 244 -4.79 5.47 6.33
N LEU A 245 -4.10 6.61 6.31
CA LEU A 245 -4.63 7.79 5.63
C LEU A 245 -4.62 7.62 4.11
N ASP A 246 -3.57 7.01 3.56
CA ASP A 246 -3.51 6.62 2.16
C ASP A 246 -3.95 5.16 1.94
N PHE A 247 -5.20 4.85 2.26
CA PHE A 247 -5.74 3.51 2.02
C PHE A 247 -6.10 3.35 0.54
N GLN A 248 -5.17 2.88 -0.29
CA GLN A 248 -5.43 2.60 -1.71
C GLN A 248 -5.04 1.17 -2.07
N PRO A 249 -5.66 0.55 -3.10
CA PRO A 249 -5.27 -0.78 -3.56
C PRO A 249 -3.77 -0.91 -3.91
N ARG A 250 -3.15 0.19 -4.37
CA ARG A 250 -1.72 0.26 -4.70
C ARG A 250 -0.78 0.06 -3.50
N GLN A 251 -1.29 0.27 -2.28
CA GLN A 251 -0.50 0.08 -1.06
C GLN A 251 -0.42 -1.38 -0.60
N PHE A 252 -1.14 -2.28 -1.29
CA PHE A 252 -1.12 -3.70 -1.02
C PHE A 252 -0.47 -4.46 -2.18
N ILE A 253 0.14 -5.60 -1.85
CA ILE A 253 0.67 -6.58 -2.81
C ILE A 253 0.14 -7.97 -2.46
N THR A 254 0.30 -8.92 -3.37
CA THR A 254 0.04 -10.33 -3.07
C THR A 254 1.37 -11.07 -2.97
N VAL A 255 1.60 -11.77 -1.86
CA VAL A 255 2.78 -12.62 -1.64
C VAL A 255 2.30 -14.01 -1.25
N SER A 256 2.65 -15.00 -2.06
CA SER A 256 2.21 -16.39 -1.87
C SER A 256 0.68 -16.54 -1.72
N GLY A 257 -0.07 -15.78 -2.52
CA GLY A 257 -1.54 -15.78 -2.51
C GLY A 257 -2.18 -14.82 -1.50
N GLU A 258 -1.45 -14.36 -0.49
CA GLU A 258 -1.99 -13.51 0.59
C GLU A 258 -1.76 -12.02 0.35
N LEU A 259 -2.77 -11.19 0.65
CA LEU A 259 -2.67 -9.73 0.62
C LEU A 259 -1.72 -9.24 1.73
N LYS A 260 -0.76 -8.39 1.39
CA LYS A 260 0.14 -7.73 2.35
C LYS A 260 0.16 -6.23 2.13
N LEU A 261 -0.04 -5.47 3.21
CA LEU A 261 0.18 -4.04 3.26
C LEU A 261 1.67 -3.74 3.16
N THR A 262 2.05 -2.80 2.29
CA THR A 262 3.45 -2.45 2.01
C THR A 262 3.85 -1.03 2.35
N ASP A 263 2.88 -0.15 2.55
CA ASP A 263 3.11 1.27 2.70
C ASP A 263 2.44 1.80 3.97
N LEU A 264 3.21 2.55 4.77
CA LEU A 264 2.83 3.04 6.10
C LEU A 264 3.39 4.44 6.39
N ASP A 265 4.00 5.13 5.42
CA ASP A 265 4.57 6.47 5.64
C ASP A 265 3.50 7.51 6.06
N ASP A 266 2.29 7.42 5.51
CA ASP A 266 1.14 8.28 5.85
C ASP A 266 0.25 7.70 6.97
N ALA A 267 0.67 6.63 7.65
CA ALA A 267 -0.11 6.09 8.76
C ALA A 267 -0.04 7.01 9.99
N VAL A 268 -1.16 7.09 10.71
CA VAL A 268 -1.27 7.78 11.99
C VAL A 268 -1.63 6.79 13.09
N VAL A 269 -1.09 7.04 14.27
CA VAL A 269 -1.27 6.18 15.44
C VAL A 269 -1.97 6.99 16.53
N ARG A 270 -2.93 6.35 17.20
CA ARG A 270 -3.90 6.91 18.16
C ARG A 270 -5.09 7.60 17.49
N GLU A 271 -6.19 7.64 18.24
CA GLU A 271 -7.41 8.34 17.82
C GLU A 271 -7.21 9.86 17.88
N PRO A 272 -7.85 10.64 16.99
CA PRO A 272 -7.75 12.09 17.04
C PRO A 272 -8.50 12.66 18.24
N SER A 273 -7.99 13.78 18.76
CA SER A 273 -8.67 14.54 19.81
C SER A 273 -9.89 15.28 19.27
N CYS A 274 -10.91 15.47 20.12
CA CYS A 274 -12.13 16.18 19.80
C CYS A 274 -12.62 17.02 20.98
N ARG A 275 -13.42 18.04 20.67
CA ARG A 275 -14.18 18.85 21.62
C ARG A 275 -15.68 18.70 21.42
N ILE A 276 -16.11 18.50 20.18
CA ILE A 276 -17.50 18.31 19.77
C ILE A 276 -17.59 17.16 18.76
N ASP A 277 -18.78 16.57 18.62
CA ASP A 277 -19.01 15.41 17.75
C ASP A 277 -18.64 15.68 16.29
N SER A 278 -18.76 16.92 15.80
CA SER A 278 -18.38 17.28 14.43
C SER A 278 -16.87 17.19 14.17
N ASP A 279 -16.03 17.17 15.20
CA ASP A 279 -14.59 16.94 15.06
C ASP A 279 -14.31 15.47 14.67
N CYS A 280 -15.25 14.56 14.98
CA CYS A 280 -15.18 13.13 14.70
C CYS A 280 -15.90 12.75 13.39
N LEU A 281 -15.68 13.56 12.35
CA LEU A 281 -16.29 13.38 11.03
C LEU A 281 -15.40 12.50 10.13
N LEU A 282 -15.97 11.42 9.63
CA LEU A 282 -15.47 10.66 8.49
C LEU A 282 -16.13 11.15 7.21
N GLN A 283 -15.35 11.82 6.37
CA GLN A 283 -15.80 12.28 5.06
C GLN A 283 -15.33 11.34 3.95
N PHE A 284 -16.27 10.85 3.15
CA PHE A 284 -16.00 10.09 1.93
C PHE A 284 -16.76 10.70 0.75
N PRO A 285 -16.35 10.44 -0.51
CA PRO A 285 -16.94 11.11 -1.68
C PRO A 285 -18.46 10.98 -1.82
N LEU A 286 -19.04 9.88 -1.32
CA LEU A 286 -20.48 9.58 -1.46
C LEU A 286 -21.23 9.55 -0.13
N ARG A 287 -20.53 9.53 1.01
CA ARG A 287 -21.13 9.30 2.34
C ARG A 287 -20.27 9.93 3.42
N ASN A 288 -20.93 10.42 4.47
CA ASN A 288 -20.27 10.92 5.65
C ASN A 288 -20.80 10.19 6.88
N PHE A 289 -19.93 9.97 7.85
CA PHE A 289 -20.27 9.35 9.13
C PHE A 289 -19.70 10.20 10.25
N THR A 290 -20.51 10.45 11.28
CA THR A 290 -20.08 11.23 12.44
C THR A 290 -20.18 10.35 13.67
N LEU A 291 -19.10 10.31 14.46
CA LEU A 291 -19.09 9.63 15.75
C LEU A 291 -19.26 10.65 16.88
N PRO A 292 -19.80 10.25 18.04
CA PRO A 292 -19.78 11.11 19.21
C PRO A 292 -18.34 11.31 19.71
N CYS A 293 -18.04 12.52 20.18
CA CYS A 293 -16.80 12.79 20.90
C CYS A 293 -16.88 12.15 22.29
N SER A 294 -15.89 11.34 22.65
CA SER A 294 -15.86 10.69 23.97
C SER A 294 -15.63 11.71 25.10
N SER A 295 -15.97 11.32 26.33
CA SER A 295 -15.75 12.15 27.52
C SER A 295 -14.27 12.40 27.82
N SER A 296 -13.36 11.59 27.28
CA SER A 296 -11.90 11.80 27.35
C SER A 296 -11.38 12.73 26.25
N GLY A 297 -12.25 13.31 25.42
CA GLY A 297 -11.88 14.25 24.37
C GLY A 297 -11.18 13.59 23.18
N VAL A 298 -11.55 12.34 22.85
CA VAL A 298 -11.02 11.60 21.69
C VAL A 298 -12.15 10.97 20.86
N CYS A 299 -11.95 10.87 19.55
CA CYS A 299 -12.87 10.20 18.65
C CYS A 299 -12.67 8.69 18.71
N GLU A 300 -13.17 8.05 19.76
CA GLU A 300 -12.97 6.62 19.99
C GLU A 300 -13.53 5.77 18.83
N GLY A 301 -12.67 4.95 18.22
CA GLY A 301 -13.04 4.06 17.12
C GLY A 301 -13.12 4.75 15.74
N LEU A 302 -12.70 6.01 15.60
CA LEU A 302 -12.72 6.70 14.31
C LEU A 302 -11.77 6.05 13.31
N ASN A 303 -10.56 5.69 13.74
CA ASN A 303 -9.54 5.10 12.87
C ASN A 303 -9.96 3.73 12.32
N GLN A 304 -10.54 2.86 13.17
CA GLN A 304 -11.00 1.54 12.73
C GLN A 304 -12.13 1.64 11.69
N LEU A 305 -13.07 2.57 11.87
CA LEU A 305 -14.19 2.77 10.94
C LEU A 305 -13.72 3.40 9.64
N ARG A 306 -12.74 4.32 9.69
CA ARG A 306 -12.07 4.86 8.50
C ARG A 306 -11.47 3.73 7.65
N ASN A 307 -10.67 2.87 8.28
CA ASN A 307 -10.03 1.76 7.59
C ASN A 307 -11.07 0.77 7.06
N LEU A 308 -12.11 0.48 7.83
CA LEU A 308 -13.17 -0.46 7.45
C LEU A 308 -13.94 0.01 6.22
N TYR A 309 -14.37 1.28 6.20
CA TYR A 309 -15.08 1.83 5.05
C TYR A 309 -14.18 1.89 3.80
N ASN A 310 -12.89 2.18 3.98
CA ASN A 310 -11.93 2.13 2.88
C ASN A 310 -11.77 0.71 2.33
N ALA A 311 -11.70 -0.31 3.19
CA ALA A 311 -11.70 -1.71 2.75
C ALA A 311 -12.98 -2.07 1.99
N TYR A 312 -14.14 -1.60 2.47
CA TYR A 312 -15.41 -1.79 1.78
C TYR A 312 -15.38 -1.21 0.35
N ARG A 313 -15.07 0.08 0.22
CA ARG A 313 -15.17 0.79 -1.07
C ARG A 313 -14.12 0.39 -2.09
N TYR A 314 -12.97 -0.12 -1.66
CA TYR A 314 -11.88 -0.52 -2.56
C TYR A 314 -11.80 -2.01 -2.83
N PHE A 315 -12.26 -2.85 -1.90
CA PHE A 315 -12.13 -4.30 -2.02
C PHE A 315 -13.48 -5.00 -1.98
N PHE A 316 -14.26 -4.83 -0.90
CA PHE A 316 -15.41 -5.70 -0.67
C PHE A 316 -16.49 -5.59 -1.75
N ILE A 317 -16.79 -4.36 -2.21
CA ILE A 317 -17.79 -4.14 -3.27
C ILE A 317 -17.45 -4.83 -4.59
N TYR A 318 -16.16 -5.05 -4.86
CA TYR A 318 -15.69 -5.64 -6.12
C TYR A 318 -15.37 -7.13 -5.99
N LEU A 319 -15.11 -7.63 -4.78
CA LEU A 319 -14.60 -8.98 -4.58
C LEU A 319 -15.64 -9.94 -4.02
N LEU A 320 -16.47 -9.49 -3.06
CA LEU A 320 -17.37 -10.37 -2.34
C LEU A 320 -18.62 -10.79 -3.15
N PRO A 321 -19.39 -9.89 -3.76
CA PRO A 321 -20.66 -10.26 -4.39
C PRO A 321 -20.48 -11.05 -5.71
N HIS A 322 -19.35 -10.85 -6.39
CA HIS A 322 -19.08 -11.49 -7.68
C HIS A 322 -18.73 -12.96 -7.50
N GLN A 323 -19.55 -13.86 -8.08
CA GLN A 323 -19.34 -15.32 -8.05
C GLN A 323 -19.50 -15.97 -6.66
N ALA A 324 -20.15 -15.29 -5.71
CA ALA A 324 -20.46 -15.88 -4.41
C ALA A 324 -21.37 -17.12 -4.56
N PRO A 325 -21.04 -18.26 -3.91
CA PRO A 325 -21.91 -19.43 -3.88
C PRO A 325 -23.31 -19.08 -3.39
N ALA A 326 -24.34 -19.67 -4.01
CA ALA A 326 -25.74 -19.32 -3.74
C ALA A 326 -26.11 -19.38 -2.25
N LEU A 327 -25.59 -20.38 -1.52
CA LEU A 327 -25.80 -20.56 -0.09
C LEU A 327 -25.18 -19.44 0.78
N LEU A 328 -24.11 -18.81 0.29
CA LEU A 328 -23.37 -17.76 1.02
C LEU A 328 -23.84 -16.35 0.67
N LYS A 329 -24.61 -16.19 -0.42
CA LYS A 329 -25.10 -14.87 -0.87
C LYS A 329 -25.81 -14.07 0.23
N PRO A 330 -26.72 -14.63 1.05
CA PRO A 330 -27.39 -13.86 2.09
C PRO A 330 -26.41 -13.29 3.13
N LEU A 331 -25.42 -14.08 3.55
CA LEU A 331 -24.39 -13.64 4.49
C LEU A 331 -23.47 -12.58 3.87
N VAL A 332 -23.12 -12.75 2.59
CA VAL A 332 -22.33 -11.76 1.84
C VAL A 332 -23.10 -10.44 1.72
N GLU A 333 -24.38 -10.47 1.35
CA GLU A 333 -25.23 -9.29 1.24
C GLU A 333 -25.40 -8.58 2.58
N GLU A 334 -25.53 -9.33 3.68
CA GLU A 334 -25.55 -8.78 5.03
C GLU A 334 -24.25 -8.01 5.35
N ILE A 335 -23.09 -8.64 5.12
CA ILE A 335 -21.76 -8.00 5.29
C ILE A 335 -21.66 -6.73 4.45
N MET A 336 -22.10 -6.78 3.18
CA MET A 336 -22.04 -5.64 2.27
C MET A 336 -22.90 -4.46 2.77
N ASN A 337 -24.07 -4.74 3.32
CA ASN A 337 -24.97 -3.72 3.86
C ASN A 337 -24.44 -3.14 5.19
N THR A 338 -24.06 -3.99 6.14
CA THR A 338 -23.58 -3.55 7.46
C THR A 338 -22.30 -2.76 7.35
N THR A 339 -21.36 -3.21 6.51
CA THR A 339 -20.07 -2.51 6.30
C THR A 339 -20.25 -1.22 5.49
N GLY A 340 -21.10 -1.23 4.46
CA GLY A 340 -21.36 -0.03 3.65
C GLY A 340 -22.06 1.10 4.40
N GLU A 341 -22.86 0.77 5.41
CA GLU A 341 -23.51 1.74 6.31
C GLU A 341 -22.74 1.96 7.63
N LEU A 342 -21.56 1.34 7.80
CA LEU A 342 -20.78 1.34 9.05
C LEU A 342 -21.63 1.06 10.31
N LYS A 343 -22.56 0.11 10.20
CA LYS A 343 -23.44 -0.30 11.31
C LYS A 343 -22.73 -1.15 12.36
N LYS A 344 -21.60 -1.76 11.98
CA LYS A 344 -20.78 -2.65 12.80
C LYS A 344 -19.34 -2.13 12.83
N ASN A 345 -18.65 -2.35 13.94
CA ASN A 345 -17.23 -2.09 14.04
C ASN A 345 -16.40 -3.22 13.37
N VAL A 346 -15.07 -3.10 13.42
CA VAL A 346 -14.17 -4.07 12.77
C VAL A 346 -14.24 -5.46 13.41
N GLU A 347 -14.41 -5.55 14.74
CA GLU A 347 -14.51 -6.82 15.46
C GLU A 347 -15.79 -7.57 15.06
N GLU A 348 -16.94 -6.89 15.11
CA GLU A 348 -18.23 -7.45 14.72
C GLU A 348 -18.24 -7.83 13.23
N THR A 349 -17.57 -7.05 12.38
CA THR A 349 -17.43 -7.39 10.96
C THR A 349 -16.55 -8.63 10.79
N LEU A 350 -15.48 -8.79 11.58
CA LEU A 350 -14.64 -9.99 11.55
C LEU A 350 -15.45 -11.23 11.91
N GLU A 351 -16.34 -11.16 12.89
CA GLU A 351 -17.23 -12.27 13.25
C GLU A 351 -18.13 -12.70 12.08
N ASP A 352 -18.72 -11.75 11.35
CA ASP A 352 -19.52 -12.05 10.15
C ASP A 352 -18.68 -12.75 9.07
N PHE A 353 -17.45 -12.30 8.85
CA PHE A 353 -16.52 -12.93 7.90
C PHE A 353 -16.10 -14.34 8.35
N GLU A 354 -15.81 -14.55 9.64
CA GLU A 354 -15.49 -15.89 10.16
C GLU A 354 -16.69 -16.83 10.05
N LYS A 355 -17.93 -16.33 10.19
CA LYS A 355 -19.14 -17.10 9.94
C LYS A 355 -19.23 -17.55 8.47
N VAL A 356 -18.97 -16.65 7.51
CA VAL A 356 -18.90 -17.03 6.09
C VAL A 356 -17.81 -18.07 5.85
N LEU A 357 -16.64 -17.92 6.48
CA LEU A 357 -15.57 -18.90 6.38
C LEU A 357 -16.00 -20.27 6.91
N HIS A 358 -16.72 -20.30 8.03
CA HIS A 358 -17.24 -21.53 8.63
C HIS A 358 -18.20 -22.25 7.68
N GLU A 359 -19.16 -21.52 7.10
CA GLU A 359 -20.12 -22.06 6.14
C GLU A 359 -19.47 -22.47 4.81
N TYR A 360 -18.42 -21.76 4.38
CA TYR A 360 -17.65 -22.17 3.23
C TYR A 360 -16.89 -23.48 3.52
N LYS A 361 -16.23 -23.60 4.68
CA LYS A 361 -15.50 -24.81 5.12
C LYS A 361 -16.38 -26.02 5.38
N SER A 362 -17.66 -25.84 5.69
CA SER A 362 -18.56 -26.99 5.93
C SER A 362 -18.83 -27.79 4.65
N GLY A 363 -18.54 -27.21 3.47
CA GLY A 363 -18.85 -27.82 2.17
C GLY A 363 -20.35 -27.91 1.87
N LEU A 364 -21.22 -27.35 2.73
CA LEU A 364 -22.68 -27.34 2.53
C LEU A 364 -23.08 -26.66 1.22
N HIS A 365 -22.31 -25.66 0.80
CA HIS A 365 -22.47 -24.97 -0.48
C HIS A 365 -22.30 -25.88 -1.71
N LEU A 366 -21.79 -27.11 -1.56
CA LEU A 366 -21.56 -28.10 -2.61
C LEU A 366 -22.63 -29.21 -2.67
N GLN A 367 -23.60 -29.26 -1.75
CA GLN A 367 -24.51 -30.41 -1.57
C GLN A 367 -25.47 -30.73 -2.73
N ASN A 368 -25.48 -29.93 -3.81
CA ASN A 368 -26.32 -30.16 -5.01
C ASN A 368 -25.53 -30.40 -6.30
N LEU A 369 -24.24 -30.76 -6.20
CA LEU A 369 -23.37 -30.93 -7.37
C LEU A 369 -23.20 -32.42 -7.71
N GLN A 370 -23.71 -32.86 -8.87
CA GLN A 370 -23.54 -34.23 -9.37
C GLN A 370 -22.12 -34.44 -9.91
N GLY A 371 -21.48 -35.55 -9.49
CA GLY A 371 -20.05 -35.82 -9.69
C GLY A 371 -19.67 -36.43 -11.05
N VAL A 372 -18.56 -35.94 -11.61
CA VAL A 372 -17.84 -36.51 -12.76
C VAL A 372 -16.63 -37.34 -12.26
N LYS A 373 -16.31 -38.42 -12.98
CA LYS A 373 -15.27 -39.42 -12.61
C LYS A 373 -13.84 -38.95 -12.89
N THR A 374 -12.88 -39.55 -12.18
CA THR A 374 -11.43 -39.29 -12.22
C THR A 374 -10.67 -40.23 -13.18
N ALA A 375 -10.06 -39.73 -14.26
CA ALA A 375 -9.02 -40.44 -15.04
C ALA A 375 -8.24 -39.57 -16.08
N GLY A 376 -6.93 -39.35 -15.89
CA GLY A 376 -5.90 -39.30 -16.97
C GLY A 376 -5.49 -37.98 -17.68
N ASP A 377 -4.15 -37.74 -17.65
CA ASP A 377 -3.15 -37.19 -18.62
C ASP A 377 -3.21 -35.76 -19.28
N MET A 378 -2.01 -35.31 -19.70
CA MET A 378 -1.44 -33.96 -19.94
C MET A 378 -2.21 -32.80 -20.67
N ASP A 379 -1.72 -31.58 -20.36
CA ASP A 379 -1.81 -30.27 -21.04
C ASP A 379 -3.18 -29.58 -21.22
N TYR A 380 -3.90 -29.43 -20.11
CA TYR A 380 -5.01 -28.46 -20.03
C TYR A 380 -4.56 -27.16 -19.35
N ARG A 381 -4.74 -26.01 -20.01
CA ARG A 381 -4.62 -24.68 -19.41
C ARG A 381 -6.02 -24.18 -19.06
N CYS A 382 -6.25 -23.92 -17.78
CA CYS A 382 -7.44 -23.24 -17.31
C CYS A 382 -7.06 -21.90 -16.71
N TRP A 383 -8.06 -21.06 -16.54
CA TRP A 383 -7.89 -19.76 -15.94
C TRP A 383 -9.00 -19.58 -14.92
N PRO A 384 -8.71 -19.39 -13.62
CA PRO A 384 -7.38 -19.28 -12.97
C PRO A 384 -6.46 -20.50 -13.07
N SER A 385 -5.15 -20.33 -12.84
CA SER A 385 -4.23 -21.43 -12.51
C SER A 385 -3.00 -20.94 -11.73
N TYR A 386 -2.49 -21.73 -10.79
CA TYR A 386 -1.20 -21.51 -10.10
C TYR A 386 0.03 -21.73 -11.00
N GLU A 387 -0.11 -22.51 -12.07
CA GLU A 387 0.97 -22.79 -13.02
C GLU A 387 0.64 -22.24 -14.41
N GLN A 388 1.64 -21.70 -15.10
CA GLN A 388 1.43 -21.15 -16.45
C GLN A 388 1.25 -22.21 -17.54
N GLN A 389 1.70 -23.44 -17.28
CA GLN A 389 1.70 -24.52 -18.27
C GLN A 389 0.64 -25.60 -18.02
N ALA A 390 0.07 -25.64 -16.82
CA ALA A 390 -0.97 -26.59 -16.43
C ALA A 390 -2.09 -25.90 -15.65
N CYS A 391 -3.30 -26.47 -15.66
CA CYS A 391 -4.43 -26.03 -14.85
C CYS A 391 -4.30 -26.58 -13.44
N VAL A 392 -3.77 -25.79 -12.51
CA VAL A 392 -3.65 -26.13 -11.09
C VAL A 392 -4.47 -25.17 -10.26
N LEU A 393 -5.45 -25.69 -9.52
CA LEU A 393 -6.40 -24.94 -8.70
C LEU A 393 -6.42 -25.45 -7.26
N SER A 394 -6.79 -24.60 -6.31
CA SER A 394 -7.03 -25.01 -4.92
C SER A 394 -8.50 -25.41 -4.81
N VAL A 395 -8.78 -26.62 -4.33
CA VAL A 395 -10.15 -27.11 -4.12
C VAL A 395 -10.32 -27.79 -2.77
N HIS A 396 -11.51 -27.63 -2.21
CA HIS A 396 -11.93 -28.12 -0.91
C HIS A 396 -11.94 -29.64 -0.85
N ASN A 397 -12.42 -30.28 -1.92
CA ASN A 397 -12.49 -31.73 -2.02
C ASN A 397 -12.68 -32.17 -3.48
N ALA A 398 -12.73 -33.49 -3.70
CA ALA A 398 -13.00 -34.08 -5.00
C ALA A 398 -14.35 -33.68 -5.62
N LEU A 399 -15.32 -33.23 -4.81
CA LEU A 399 -16.62 -32.78 -5.30
C LEU A 399 -16.54 -31.40 -5.94
N GLU A 400 -15.84 -30.45 -5.29
CA GLU A 400 -15.55 -29.14 -5.89
C GLU A 400 -14.67 -29.29 -7.13
N ALA A 401 -13.67 -30.17 -7.06
CA ALA A 401 -12.84 -30.53 -8.21
C ALA A 401 -13.66 -31.01 -9.42
N ALA A 402 -14.59 -31.93 -9.18
CA ALA A 402 -15.49 -32.44 -10.21
C ALA A 402 -16.39 -31.34 -10.77
N HIS A 403 -16.88 -30.44 -9.92
CA HIS A 403 -17.71 -29.32 -10.36
C HIS A 403 -16.92 -28.34 -11.25
N ILE A 404 -15.71 -27.95 -10.83
CA ILE A 404 -14.84 -27.10 -11.63
C ILE A 404 -14.48 -27.77 -12.95
N CYS A 405 -14.22 -29.08 -12.96
CA CYS A 405 -14.01 -29.81 -14.21
C CYS A 405 -15.28 -29.77 -15.09
N SER A 406 -16.46 -30.05 -14.52
CA SER A 406 -17.73 -30.06 -15.28
C SER A 406 -18.12 -28.71 -15.88
N SER A 407 -17.66 -27.60 -15.29
CA SER A 407 -17.90 -26.25 -15.82
C SER A 407 -16.94 -25.88 -16.96
N HIS A 408 -15.84 -26.61 -17.11
CA HIS A 408 -14.90 -26.43 -18.22
C HIS A 408 -15.23 -27.45 -19.34
N PRO A 409 -15.71 -27.02 -20.51
CA PRO A 409 -16.14 -27.92 -21.59
C PRO A 409 -15.00 -28.80 -22.16
N GLN A 410 -13.76 -28.47 -21.81
CA GLN A 410 -12.56 -29.17 -22.24
C GLN A 410 -12.01 -30.12 -21.18
N CYS A 411 -12.53 -30.09 -19.95
CA CYS A 411 -12.05 -30.95 -18.89
C CYS A 411 -12.74 -32.31 -18.99
N THR A 412 -11.96 -33.37 -19.20
CA THR A 412 -12.48 -34.75 -19.18
C THR A 412 -12.20 -35.45 -17.87
N SER A 413 -11.18 -34.98 -17.13
CA SER A 413 -10.82 -35.56 -15.84
C SER A 413 -10.01 -34.60 -14.97
N PHE A 414 -9.78 -35.02 -13.72
CA PHE A 414 -8.94 -34.28 -12.80
C PHE A 414 -8.19 -35.20 -11.86
N SER A 415 -7.08 -34.70 -11.31
CA SER A 415 -6.28 -35.34 -10.28
C SER A 415 -6.11 -34.40 -9.08
N LEU A 416 -6.04 -34.98 -7.88
CA LEU A 416 -5.80 -34.24 -6.64
C LEU A 416 -4.39 -34.56 -6.14
N SER A 417 -3.60 -33.52 -5.88
CA SER A 417 -2.29 -33.64 -5.25
C SER A 417 -2.42 -33.46 -3.74
N ARG A 418 -1.63 -34.24 -2.99
CA ARG A 418 -1.53 -34.16 -1.51
C ARG A 418 -0.82 -32.89 -1.04
N GLN A 419 -0.25 -32.09 -1.95
CA GLN A 419 0.36 -30.81 -1.63
C GLN A 419 -0.75 -29.79 -1.36
N ARG A 420 -0.84 -29.34 -0.11
CA ARG A 420 -1.85 -28.39 0.34
C ARG A 420 -1.35 -26.96 0.08
N THR A 421 -2.12 -26.17 -0.67
CA THR A 421 -1.80 -24.75 -0.97
C THR A 421 -2.19 -23.79 0.15
N TRP A 422 -2.95 -24.26 1.15
CA TRP A 422 -3.33 -23.51 2.33
C TRP A 422 -2.26 -23.63 3.44
N THR A 423 -1.83 -22.50 4.03
CA THR A 423 -0.79 -22.50 5.07
C THR A 423 -1.21 -23.15 6.39
N ALA A 424 -0.32 -24.01 6.87
CA ALA A 424 -0.11 -24.62 8.20
C ALA A 424 -1.21 -25.49 8.85
N ASN A 425 -2.51 -25.15 8.84
CA ASN A 425 -3.48 -25.91 9.66
C ASN A 425 -4.62 -26.61 8.91
N PHE A 426 -4.88 -26.31 7.62
CA PHE A 426 -5.99 -26.93 6.89
C PHE A 426 -5.63 -27.11 5.42
N GLY A 427 -5.95 -28.28 4.87
CA GLY A 427 -5.56 -28.64 3.52
C GLY A 427 -6.69 -28.60 2.52
N PHE A 428 -6.48 -27.83 1.47
CA PHE A 428 -7.18 -27.96 0.21
C PHE A 428 -6.24 -28.76 -0.70
N ASP A 429 -6.77 -29.77 -1.39
CA ASP A 429 -5.96 -30.57 -2.30
C ASP A 429 -5.70 -29.74 -3.56
N ASN A 430 -4.48 -29.83 -4.11
CA ASN A 430 -4.18 -29.19 -5.37
C ASN A 430 -4.87 -29.95 -6.50
N LEU A 431 -5.89 -29.35 -7.11
CA LEU A 431 -6.56 -29.85 -8.30
C LEU A 431 -5.67 -29.63 -9.51
N LYS A 432 -5.33 -30.69 -10.22
CA LYS A 432 -4.81 -30.61 -11.58
C LYS A 432 -5.86 -31.14 -12.54
N LEU A 433 -6.44 -30.26 -13.35
CA LEU A 433 -7.40 -30.66 -14.39
C LEU A 433 -6.66 -31.27 -15.58
N SER A 434 -7.34 -32.17 -16.30
CA SER A 434 -6.79 -32.97 -17.39
C SER A 434 -7.80 -33.08 -18.54
N LYS A 435 -7.29 -33.29 -19.75
CA LYS A 435 -8.05 -33.15 -21.00
C LYS A 435 -8.30 -34.49 -21.69
#